data_AF-A0A0P0P428-F1
#
_entry.id   AF-A0A0P0P428-F1
#
_cell.length_a   1.000
_cell.length_b   1.000
_cell.length_c   1.000
_cell.angle_alpha   90.00
_cell.angle_beta   90.00
_cell.angle_gamma   90.00
#
_symmetry.space_group_name_H-M   'P 1'
#
loop_
_entity.id
_entity.type
_entity.pdbx_description
1 polymer ?
#
loop_
_entity_poly.entity_id
_entity_poly.type
_entity_poly.pdbx_seq_one_letter_code
_entity_poly.pdbx_strand_id
1 'polypeptide(L)'
;MGHNWSMKSRMRSHSHRAIVPFLVLLLAGGAAPAFAQVQVQSLAAPDLFSTPAAQTDLGPDLWKDTAPDIARDVLPRLAARPLSPAFADLALRVLATGATGPAGLGNDPDLAAARAMALIALGEARGADAVLDRAPGLAGSAALSLAAAEAALIKGDDDKACRIGDTLTVDRGAGYWLRLRAFCQARAGQADAAQLTFSLAQQQTRDADYARLMGALLAGSGEAGPANLRNGVNYALSRRLGLDIQAAAGTASSALKPVLRAPSDLSAGLAGADLTAIETSDLAFLRQAKGLAAFIEAARTASTSIRVLAQADAPLRDPVLFARAALAAGDLTTAQAIRARLTQDQIPGATITDLALLDALLAAAAGKADNQVLDRLVELGAQNGVKSPAQPAALLLATLGGTMSAQARGQFASFDVGKPAGSTARLMLLDEAATAGIKGEAALLALAVAADAGVAGPGPADRARIAKAFGRVGLAGDAWAVVVEGLLALQLAR
;
A
#
# COMPACT_ATOMS: atom_id res chain seq x y z
N MET A 1 -61.59 41.93 -30.15
CA MET A 1 -62.36 40.67 -30.16
C MET A 1 -61.90 39.84 -28.96
N GLY A 2 -62.83 39.53 -28.03
CA GLY A 2 -62.67 38.62 -26.88
C GLY A 2 -61.89 39.18 -25.67
N HIS A 3 -62.44 40.08 -24.84
CA HIS A 3 -63.27 39.85 -23.62
C HIS A 3 -62.48 39.25 -22.42
N ASN A 4 -62.19 40.05 -21.37
CA ASN A 4 -63.01 40.32 -20.15
C ASN A 4 -63.03 39.11 -19.17
N TRP A 5 -62.94 39.17 -17.84
CA TRP A 5 -63.20 40.18 -16.81
C TRP A 5 -62.68 39.69 -15.43
N SER A 6 -62.18 40.57 -14.53
CA SER A 6 -62.83 41.08 -13.27
C SER A 6 -62.80 40.07 -12.09
N MET A 7 -62.44 40.40 -10.84
CA MET A 7 -62.97 41.38 -9.86
C MET A 7 -61.89 41.56 -8.75
N LYS A 8 -61.41 42.75 -8.36
CA LYS A 8 -61.99 43.79 -7.46
C LYS A 8 -62.75 43.29 -6.22
N SER A 9 -62.17 43.54 -5.04
CA SER A 9 -62.92 43.93 -3.84
C SER A 9 -62.18 45.06 -3.11
N ARG A 10 -62.83 46.23 -3.10
CA ARG A 10 -62.56 47.42 -2.30
C ARG A 10 -63.12 47.19 -0.90
N MET A 11 -62.57 47.77 0.17
CA MET A 11 -63.01 49.02 0.85
C MET A 11 -62.80 48.70 2.36
N ARG A 12 -62.39 49.59 3.26
CA ARG A 12 -62.93 50.91 3.60
C ARG A 12 -61.97 51.55 4.62
N SER A 13 -61.59 52.81 4.41
CA SER A 13 -61.04 53.66 5.47
C SER A 13 -62.20 54.27 6.26
N HIS A 14 -62.08 54.38 7.58
CA HIS A 14 -62.81 55.37 8.39
C HIS A 14 -61.80 56.06 9.31
N SER A 15 -61.80 57.38 9.20
CA SER A 15 -60.98 58.32 9.94
C SER A 15 -61.85 58.93 11.04
N HIS A 16 -61.42 58.93 12.30
CA HIS A 16 -61.90 59.90 13.28
C HIS A 16 -60.78 60.32 14.24
N ARG A 17 -60.73 61.64 14.42
CA ARG A 17 -59.85 62.47 15.24
C ARG A 17 -60.10 62.23 16.74
N ALA A 18 -59.06 62.33 17.58
CA ALA A 18 -59.02 63.20 18.77
C ALA A 18 -57.75 63.03 19.62
N ILE A 19 -57.02 64.15 19.82
CA ILE A 19 -56.57 64.71 21.11
C ILE A 19 -55.55 63.90 21.98
N VAL A 20 -54.26 64.24 21.80
CA VAL A 20 -53.13 64.57 22.74
C VAL A 20 -53.51 64.70 24.25
N PRO A 21 -52.65 64.47 25.31
CA PRO A 21 -51.18 64.38 25.42
C PRO A 21 -50.57 63.30 26.38
N PHE A 22 -49.23 63.22 26.35
CA PHE A 22 -48.28 62.87 27.43
C PHE A 22 -48.64 61.79 28.48
N LEU A 23 -47.94 60.66 28.41
CA LEU A 23 -47.41 60.00 29.61
C LEU A 23 -46.10 59.27 29.26
N VAL A 24 -45.02 59.65 29.94
CA VAL A 24 -43.74 58.95 29.97
C VAL A 24 -43.98 57.59 30.66
N LEU A 25 -43.72 56.48 29.97
CA LEU A 25 -43.63 55.16 30.60
C LEU A 25 -42.46 54.37 29.99
N LEU A 26 -41.59 53.89 30.88
CA LEU A 26 -40.41 53.08 30.60
C LEU A 26 -40.74 51.86 29.73
N LEU A 27 -40.16 51.78 28.53
CA LEU A 27 -40.11 50.55 27.73
C LEU A 27 -38.98 49.66 28.25
N ALA A 28 -39.33 48.72 29.13
CA ALA A 28 -38.56 47.50 29.29
C ALA A 28 -38.66 46.71 27.97
N GLY A 29 -37.62 46.83 27.14
CA GLY A 29 -37.46 46.02 25.95
C GLY A 29 -37.25 44.56 26.35
N GLY A 30 -38.34 43.79 26.35
CA GLY A 30 -38.27 42.34 26.35
C GLY A 30 -37.64 41.87 25.05
N ALA A 31 -36.32 41.67 25.06
CA ALA A 31 -35.62 40.91 24.05
C ALA A 31 -36.08 39.45 24.19
N ALA A 32 -37.07 39.04 23.40
CA ALA A 32 -37.31 37.62 23.18
C ALA A 32 -36.02 37.05 22.56
N PRO A 33 -35.41 36.00 23.14
CA PRO A 33 -34.28 35.38 22.49
C PRO A 33 -34.78 34.78 21.18
N ALA A 34 -34.26 35.28 20.06
CA ALA A 34 -34.34 34.59 18.80
C ALA A 34 -33.55 33.30 18.97
N PHE A 35 -34.24 32.20 19.31
CA PHE A 35 -33.67 30.86 19.19
C PHE A 35 -33.41 30.64 17.70
N ALA A 36 -32.20 30.94 17.26
CA ALA A 36 -31.68 30.47 15.99
C ALA A 36 -31.85 28.95 16.02
N GLN A 37 -32.76 28.45 15.18
CA GLN A 37 -32.90 27.03 14.96
C GLN A 37 -31.56 26.54 14.38
N VAL A 38 -30.74 25.91 15.22
CA VAL A 38 -29.57 25.17 14.77
C VAL A 38 -30.13 24.00 13.98
N GLN A 39 -30.27 24.19 12.67
CA GLN A 39 -30.67 23.15 11.75
C GLN A 39 -29.50 22.19 11.65
N VAL A 40 -29.48 21.18 12.53
CA VAL A 40 -28.56 20.05 12.43
C VAL A 40 -28.99 19.28 11.18
N GLN A 41 -28.43 19.66 10.02
CA GLN A 41 -28.44 18.78 8.86
C GLN A 41 -27.75 17.49 9.31
N SER A 42 -28.51 16.40 9.43
CA SER A 42 -27.91 15.11 9.69
C SER A 42 -26.98 14.81 8.52
N LEU A 43 -25.68 14.85 8.78
CA LEU A 43 -24.68 14.37 7.83
C LEU A 43 -25.05 12.93 7.48
N ALA A 44 -25.10 12.64 6.18
CA ALA A 44 -25.25 11.26 5.73
C ALA A 44 -24.16 10.40 6.40
N ALA A 45 -24.51 9.15 6.72
CA ALA A 45 -23.53 8.23 7.29
C ALA A 45 -22.30 8.18 6.38
N PRO A 46 -21.07 8.26 6.93
CA PRO A 46 -19.85 8.11 6.16
C PRO A 46 -19.90 6.80 5.38
N ASP A 47 -19.46 6.84 4.13
CA ASP A 47 -19.42 5.64 3.29
C ASP A 47 -18.31 4.67 3.76
N LEU A 48 -18.30 3.45 3.23
CA LEU A 48 -17.35 2.39 3.60
C LEU A 48 -15.89 2.69 3.20
N PHE A 49 -15.64 3.73 2.40
CA PHE A 49 -14.30 4.19 1.99
C PHE A 49 -13.82 5.37 2.84
N SER A 50 -14.74 6.10 3.46
CA SER A 50 -14.47 7.34 4.20
C SER A 50 -13.69 7.11 5.49
N THR A 51 -13.76 5.92 6.08
CA THR A 51 -12.96 5.59 7.26
C THR A 51 -11.50 5.32 6.85
N PRO A 52 -10.52 6.09 7.36
CA PRO A 52 -9.11 5.86 7.08
C PRO A 52 -8.56 4.67 7.88
N ALA A 53 -7.66 3.91 7.27
CA ALA A 53 -6.87 2.89 7.96
C ALA A 53 -5.58 3.49 8.56
N ALA A 54 -5.07 4.58 7.95
CA ALA A 54 -3.92 5.34 8.41
C ALA A 54 -4.03 6.80 7.91
N GLN A 55 -3.18 7.68 8.46
CA GLN A 55 -3.04 9.03 7.93
C GLN A 55 -2.22 9.00 6.64
N THR A 56 -2.70 9.69 5.61
CA THR A 56 -2.06 9.78 4.30
C THR A 56 -2.13 11.22 3.77
N ASP A 57 -1.31 11.51 2.78
CA ASP A 57 -1.20 12.81 2.10
C ASP A 57 -2.08 12.90 0.84
N LEU A 58 -2.91 11.89 0.56
CA LEU A 58 -3.67 11.79 -0.69
C LEU A 58 -4.95 12.64 -0.70
N GLY A 59 -5.51 12.92 0.47
CA GLY A 59 -6.70 13.76 0.67
C GLY A 59 -8.05 13.04 0.48
N PRO A 60 -9.16 13.68 0.89
CA PRO A 60 -10.50 13.07 0.88
C PRO A 60 -11.11 12.94 -0.52
N ASP A 61 -10.58 13.68 -1.50
CA ASP A 61 -11.02 13.67 -2.91
C ASP A 61 -10.26 12.65 -3.77
N LEU A 62 -9.51 11.71 -3.16
CA LEU A 62 -8.70 10.73 -3.90
C LEU A 62 -9.47 10.02 -5.01
N TRP A 63 -10.71 9.61 -4.73
CA TRP A 63 -11.56 8.84 -5.65
C TRP A 63 -12.47 9.70 -6.52
N LYS A 64 -12.37 11.02 -6.43
CA LYS A 64 -13.16 11.94 -7.23
C LYS A 64 -12.96 11.63 -8.72
N ASP A 65 -14.07 11.56 -9.45
CA ASP A 65 -14.13 11.27 -10.89
C ASP A 65 -13.52 9.91 -11.31
N THR A 66 -13.17 9.04 -10.36
CA THR A 66 -12.66 7.68 -10.66
C THR A 66 -13.78 6.79 -11.18
N ALA A 67 -13.56 6.15 -12.33
CA ALA A 67 -14.55 5.24 -12.91
C ALA A 67 -14.83 4.04 -11.97
N PRO A 68 -16.09 3.77 -11.61
CA PRO A 68 -16.41 2.71 -10.65
C PRO A 68 -15.96 1.32 -11.07
N ASP A 69 -16.03 1.00 -12.36
CA ASP A 69 -15.66 -0.32 -12.87
C ASP A 69 -14.15 -0.57 -12.84
N ILE A 70 -13.33 0.49 -12.90
CA ILE A 70 -11.88 0.36 -12.67
C ILE A 70 -11.62 -0.05 -11.21
N ALA A 71 -12.31 0.57 -10.24
CA ALA A 71 -12.16 0.20 -8.84
C ALA A 71 -12.64 -1.24 -8.57
N ARG A 72 -13.77 -1.65 -9.15
CA ARG A 72 -14.29 -3.03 -9.05
C ARG A 72 -13.32 -4.06 -9.64
N ASP A 73 -12.67 -3.73 -10.75
CA ASP A 73 -11.72 -4.63 -11.40
C ASP A 73 -10.40 -4.77 -10.63
N VAL A 74 -9.88 -3.65 -10.12
CA VAL A 74 -8.51 -3.59 -9.59
C VAL A 74 -8.42 -3.97 -8.12
N LEU A 75 -9.32 -3.48 -7.26
CA LEU A 75 -9.20 -3.65 -5.81
C LEU A 75 -9.11 -5.12 -5.37
N PRO A 76 -9.94 -6.06 -5.88
CA PRO A 76 -9.83 -7.47 -5.52
C PRO A 76 -8.50 -8.12 -5.91
N ARG A 77 -7.82 -7.62 -6.95
CA ARG A 77 -6.56 -8.18 -7.45
C ARG A 77 -5.37 -7.86 -6.54
N LEU A 78 -5.44 -6.77 -5.77
CA LEU A 78 -4.34 -6.32 -4.90
C LEU A 78 -4.05 -7.29 -3.76
N ALA A 79 -5.05 -8.09 -3.34
CA ALA A 79 -4.86 -9.14 -2.35
C ALA A 79 -4.41 -10.48 -2.95
N ALA A 80 -4.51 -10.66 -4.27
CA ALA A 80 -4.35 -11.96 -4.92
C ALA A 80 -2.89 -12.39 -5.06
N ARG A 81 -1.99 -11.42 -5.34
CA ARG A 81 -0.56 -11.68 -5.55
C ARG A 81 0.27 -10.56 -4.94
N PRO A 82 1.46 -10.85 -4.40
CA PRO A 82 2.31 -9.79 -3.87
C PRO A 82 2.80 -8.87 -5.00
N LEU A 83 2.80 -7.56 -4.71
CA LEU A 83 3.32 -6.50 -5.58
C LEU A 83 4.83 -6.32 -5.34
N SER A 84 5.51 -5.62 -6.25
CA SER A 84 6.86 -5.13 -5.95
C SER A 84 6.81 -4.01 -4.88
N PRO A 85 7.87 -3.80 -4.09
CA PRO A 85 7.85 -2.91 -2.93
C PRO A 85 7.27 -1.50 -3.16
N ALA A 86 7.69 -0.77 -4.18
CA ALA A 86 7.19 0.57 -4.48
C ALA A 86 5.69 0.60 -4.78
N PHE A 87 5.18 -0.44 -5.47
CA PHE A 87 3.75 -0.57 -5.76
C PHE A 87 2.95 -1.10 -4.57
N ALA A 88 3.56 -1.91 -3.70
CA ALA A 88 2.97 -2.30 -2.43
C ALA A 88 2.79 -1.08 -1.51
N ASP A 89 3.80 -0.20 -1.42
CA ASP A 89 3.74 1.04 -0.64
C ASP A 89 2.69 2.02 -1.21
N LEU A 90 2.60 2.16 -2.54
CA LEU A 90 1.53 2.91 -3.19
C LEU A 90 0.14 2.32 -2.88
N ALA A 91 -0.04 1.00 -3.08
CA ALA A 91 -1.30 0.32 -2.81
C ALA A 91 -1.72 0.56 -1.36
N LEU A 92 -0.78 0.47 -0.43
CA LEU A 92 -1.04 0.69 0.98
C LEU A 92 -1.53 2.11 1.26
N ARG A 93 -0.83 3.14 0.76
CA ARG A 93 -1.26 4.53 0.96
C ARG A 93 -2.62 4.81 0.30
N VAL A 94 -2.85 4.32 -0.92
CA VAL A 94 -4.12 4.48 -1.63
C VAL A 94 -5.27 3.82 -0.85
N LEU A 95 -5.10 2.58 -0.41
CA LEU A 95 -6.13 1.83 0.31
C LEU A 95 -6.34 2.34 1.74
N ALA A 96 -5.29 2.82 2.40
CA ALA A 96 -5.37 3.32 3.77
C ALA A 96 -6.02 4.70 3.87
N THR A 97 -6.06 5.46 2.77
CA THR A 97 -6.68 6.79 2.70
C THR A 97 -8.19 6.69 2.96
N GLY A 98 -8.69 7.48 3.91
CA GLY A 98 -10.12 7.72 4.08
C GLY A 98 -10.57 8.79 3.09
N ALA A 99 -11.39 8.42 2.13
CA ALA A 99 -11.89 9.30 1.08
C ALA A 99 -13.31 8.92 0.70
N THR A 100 -14.10 9.86 0.20
CA THR A 100 -15.43 9.53 -0.34
C THR A 100 -15.24 8.54 -1.48
N GLY A 101 -15.91 7.39 -1.41
CA GLY A 101 -15.72 6.31 -2.38
C GLY A 101 -16.07 6.72 -3.81
N PRO A 102 -15.58 5.98 -4.84
CA PRO A 102 -16.01 6.23 -6.22
C PRO A 102 -17.54 6.20 -6.33
N ALA A 103 -18.07 6.95 -7.30
CA ALA A 103 -19.52 7.13 -7.45
C ALA A 103 -20.27 5.79 -7.46
N GLY A 104 -21.22 5.62 -6.53
CA GLY A 104 -22.02 4.41 -6.40
C GLY A 104 -21.35 3.22 -5.70
N LEU A 105 -20.09 3.34 -5.25
CA LEU A 105 -19.36 2.26 -4.55
C LEU A 105 -19.27 2.45 -3.04
N GLY A 106 -19.61 3.63 -2.53
CA GLY A 106 -19.48 3.94 -1.10
C GLY A 106 -20.23 2.98 -0.16
N ASN A 107 -21.30 2.34 -0.64
CA ASN A 107 -22.11 1.40 0.15
C ASN A 107 -21.93 -0.06 -0.29
N ASP A 108 -20.92 -0.37 -1.11
CA ASP A 108 -20.66 -1.72 -1.62
C ASP A 108 -19.86 -2.54 -0.58
N PRO A 109 -20.48 -3.52 0.11
CA PRO A 109 -19.80 -4.29 1.15
C PRO A 109 -18.72 -5.22 0.59
N ASP A 110 -18.87 -5.71 -0.64
CA ASP A 110 -17.89 -6.61 -1.26
C ASP A 110 -16.63 -5.85 -1.63
N LEU A 111 -16.78 -4.62 -2.13
CA LEU A 111 -15.64 -3.78 -2.45
C LEU A 111 -14.93 -3.25 -1.20
N ALA A 112 -15.69 -2.93 -0.14
CA ALA A 112 -15.14 -2.58 1.15
C ALA A 112 -14.37 -3.77 1.78
N ALA A 113 -14.88 -4.98 1.63
CA ALA A 113 -14.17 -6.20 2.01
C ALA A 113 -12.90 -6.40 1.18
N ALA A 114 -12.95 -6.16 -0.14
CA ALA A 114 -11.77 -6.24 -1.01
C ALA A 114 -10.68 -5.23 -0.60
N ARG A 115 -11.06 -3.99 -0.28
CA ARG A 115 -10.16 -2.97 0.29
C ARG A 115 -9.49 -3.47 1.58
N ALA A 116 -10.28 -4.00 2.51
CA ALA A 116 -9.77 -4.49 3.78
C ALA A 116 -8.85 -5.72 3.62
N MET A 117 -9.21 -6.67 2.76
CA MET A 117 -8.37 -7.83 2.46
C MET A 117 -7.07 -7.45 1.76
N ALA A 118 -7.09 -6.43 0.89
CA ALA A 118 -5.89 -5.90 0.29
C ALA A 118 -4.98 -5.23 1.33
N LEU A 119 -5.52 -4.45 2.27
CA LEU A 119 -4.75 -3.91 3.40
C LEU A 119 -4.12 -5.02 4.24
N ILE A 120 -4.88 -6.08 4.56
CA ILE A 120 -4.36 -7.25 5.28
C ILE A 120 -3.23 -7.91 4.49
N ALA A 121 -3.42 -8.17 3.19
CA ALA A 121 -2.41 -8.80 2.34
C ALA A 121 -1.12 -7.96 2.23
N LEU A 122 -1.22 -6.63 2.34
CA LEU A 122 -0.10 -5.69 2.37
C LEU A 122 0.56 -5.57 3.77
N GLY A 123 0.06 -6.28 4.78
CA GLY A 123 0.61 -6.27 6.13
C GLY A 123 -0.09 -5.31 7.11
N GLU A 124 -1.11 -4.58 6.67
CA GLU A 124 -1.84 -3.60 7.50
C GLU A 124 -3.13 -4.17 8.11
N ALA A 125 -3.01 -5.31 8.78
CA ALA A 125 -4.13 -5.89 9.54
C ALA A 125 -4.65 -4.95 10.64
N ARG A 126 -3.78 -4.12 11.25
CA ARG A 126 -4.19 -3.12 12.25
C ARG A 126 -5.06 -2.03 11.64
N GLY A 127 -4.65 -1.47 10.51
CA GLY A 127 -5.43 -0.48 9.78
C GLY A 127 -6.74 -1.05 9.27
N ALA A 128 -6.74 -2.26 8.69
CA ALA A 128 -7.95 -2.94 8.24
C ALA A 128 -8.96 -3.15 9.37
N ASP A 129 -8.50 -3.60 10.54
CA ASP A 129 -9.34 -3.79 11.72
C ASP A 129 -9.99 -2.47 12.18
N ALA A 130 -9.24 -1.37 12.17
CA ALA A 130 -9.75 -0.05 12.54
C ALA A 130 -10.84 0.48 11.57
N VAL A 131 -10.72 0.15 10.28
CA VAL A 131 -11.75 0.46 9.28
C VAL A 131 -13.00 -0.39 9.52
N LEU A 132 -12.83 -1.70 9.73
CA LEU A 132 -13.93 -2.65 9.86
C LEU A 132 -14.71 -2.51 11.17
N ASP A 133 -14.08 -2.02 12.24
CA ASP A 133 -14.78 -1.70 13.50
C ASP A 133 -15.88 -0.65 13.35
N ARG A 134 -15.81 0.16 12.29
CA ARG A 134 -16.78 1.22 12.00
C ARG A 134 -17.66 0.88 10.80
N ALA A 135 -17.46 -0.27 10.17
CA ALA A 135 -18.20 -0.65 8.97
C ALA A 135 -19.63 -1.09 9.33
N PRO A 136 -20.67 -0.44 8.79
CA PRO A 136 -22.04 -0.91 8.94
C PRO A 136 -22.24 -2.27 8.27
N GLY A 137 -23.21 -3.05 8.76
CA GLY A 137 -23.65 -4.28 8.11
C GLY A 137 -22.67 -5.46 8.18
N LEU A 138 -21.66 -5.41 9.06
CA LEU A 138 -20.64 -6.47 9.19
C LEU A 138 -21.25 -7.88 9.27
N ALA A 139 -22.20 -8.11 10.18
CA ALA A 139 -22.85 -9.42 10.38
C ALA A 139 -23.72 -9.89 9.19
N GLY A 140 -24.11 -8.98 8.30
CA GLY A 140 -24.90 -9.25 7.09
C GLY A 140 -24.07 -9.47 5.83
N SER A 141 -22.74 -9.32 5.91
CA SER A 141 -21.81 -9.54 4.79
C SER A 141 -20.74 -10.56 5.19
N ALA A 142 -20.75 -11.71 4.53
CA ALA A 142 -19.74 -12.74 4.74
C ALA A 142 -18.33 -12.25 4.38
N ALA A 143 -18.22 -11.41 3.34
CA ALA A 143 -16.93 -10.86 2.90
C ALA A 143 -16.34 -9.88 3.93
N LEU A 144 -17.14 -8.92 4.43
CA LEU A 144 -16.69 -7.98 5.45
C LEU A 144 -16.33 -8.70 6.75
N SER A 145 -17.19 -9.64 7.18
CA SER A 145 -16.93 -10.44 8.37
C SER A 145 -15.63 -11.24 8.24
N LEU A 146 -15.35 -11.83 7.07
CA LEU A 146 -14.13 -12.60 6.84
C LEU A 146 -12.90 -11.70 7.00
N ALA A 147 -12.91 -10.52 6.37
CA ALA A 147 -11.82 -9.56 6.52
C ALA A 147 -11.60 -9.15 7.98
N ALA A 148 -12.69 -8.93 8.73
CA ALA A 148 -12.61 -8.54 10.14
C ALA A 148 -12.07 -9.67 11.03
N ALA A 149 -12.49 -10.91 10.77
CA ALA A 149 -11.99 -12.07 11.48
C ALA A 149 -10.50 -12.32 11.19
N GLU A 150 -10.06 -12.22 9.93
CA GLU A 150 -8.64 -12.35 9.57
C GLU A 150 -7.78 -11.27 10.24
N ALA A 151 -8.22 -10.00 10.18
CA ALA A 151 -7.51 -8.90 10.82
C ALA A 151 -7.38 -9.12 12.34
N ALA A 152 -8.46 -9.56 13.00
CA ALA A 152 -8.46 -9.87 14.42
C ALA A 152 -7.49 -11.02 14.77
N LEU A 153 -7.52 -12.13 14.01
CA LEU A 153 -6.63 -13.28 14.24
C LEU A 153 -5.15 -12.94 14.04
N ILE A 154 -4.83 -12.14 13.02
CA ILE A 154 -3.46 -11.67 12.74
C ILE A 154 -2.95 -10.76 13.86
N LYS A 155 -3.82 -9.92 14.43
CA LYS A 155 -3.49 -9.07 15.58
C LYS A 155 -3.42 -9.81 16.92
N GLY A 156 -3.86 -11.06 16.96
CA GLY A 156 -3.94 -11.84 18.19
C GLY A 156 -5.24 -11.72 18.99
N ASP A 157 -6.25 -11.03 18.45
CA ASP A 157 -7.57 -10.88 19.09
C ASP A 157 -8.52 -12.02 18.68
N ASP A 158 -8.22 -13.21 19.20
CA ASP A 158 -8.96 -14.42 18.87
C ASP A 158 -10.42 -14.38 19.40
N ASP A 159 -10.68 -13.59 20.45
CA ASP A 159 -12.01 -13.37 21.02
C ASP A 159 -12.90 -12.55 20.09
N LYS A 160 -12.37 -11.48 19.51
CA LYS A 160 -13.08 -10.72 18.49
C LYS A 160 -13.39 -11.56 17.27
N ALA A 161 -12.43 -12.34 16.77
CA ALA A 161 -12.64 -13.23 15.62
C ALA A 161 -13.79 -14.21 15.86
N CYS A 162 -13.87 -14.82 17.05
CA CYS A 162 -14.97 -15.73 17.39
C CYS A 162 -16.31 -15.02 17.52
N ARG A 163 -16.37 -13.85 18.15
CA ARG A 163 -17.61 -13.04 18.20
C ARG A 163 -18.13 -12.68 16.81
N ILE A 164 -17.24 -12.37 15.86
CA ILE A 164 -17.61 -12.12 14.46
C ILE A 164 -18.25 -13.37 13.85
N GLY A 165 -17.62 -14.55 14.01
CA GLY A 165 -18.17 -15.81 13.52
C GLY A 165 -19.53 -16.20 14.14
N ASP A 166 -19.74 -15.85 15.42
CA ASP A 166 -20.99 -16.12 16.14
C ASP A 166 -22.13 -15.20 15.69
N THR A 167 -21.82 -13.93 15.45
CA THR A 167 -22.80 -12.89 15.05
C THR A 167 -23.14 -12.92 13.56
N LEU A 168 -22.30 -13.54 12.72
CA LEU A 168 -22.53 -13.70 11.29
C LEU A 168 -23.89 -14.36 11.01
N THR A 169 -24.69 -13.72 10.17
CA THR A 169 -26.06 -14.17 9.83
C THR A 169 -26.17 -14.87 8.48
N VAL A 170 -25.17 -14.69 7.60
CA VAL A 170 -25.14 -15.19 6.22
C VAL A 170 -23.97 -16.15 6.01
N ASP A 171 -24.06 -17.08 5.05
CA ASP A 171 -22.98 -18.00 4.64
C ASP A 171 -22.25 -18.75 5.76
N ARG A 172 -22.92 -18.99 6.90
CA ARG A 172 -22.33 -19.63 8.10
C ARG A 172 -21.81 -21.05 7.86
N GLY A 173 -22.18 -21.68 6.75
CA GLY A 173 -21.73 -23.01 6.33
C GLY A 173 -20.52 -23.00 5.39
N ALA A 174 -20.01 -21.83 4.98
CA ALA A 174 -18.83 -21.78 4.13
C ALA A 174 -17.60 -22.34 4.87
N GLY A 175 -16.67 -22.95 4.11
CA GLY A 175 -15.52 -23.66 4.67
C GLY A 175 -14.68 -22.81 5.63
N TYR A 176 -14.49 -21.52 5.34
CA TYR A 176 -13.82 -20.58 6.25
C TYR A 176 -14.49 -20.51 7.64
N TRP A 177 -15.81 -20.28 7.65
CA TRP A 177 -16.57 -20.11 8.88
C TRP A 177 -16.67 -21.39 9.70
N LEU A 178 -16.73 -22.55 9.05
CA LEU A 178 -16.66 -23.84 9.73
C LEU A 178 -15.31 -24.04 10.42
N ARG A 179 -14.20 -23.69 9.76
CA ARG A 179 -12.87 -23.77 10.34
C ARG A 179 -12.71 -22.84 11.55
N LEU A 180 -13.13 -21.59 11.40
CA LEU A 180 -13.10 -20.63 12.51
C LEU A 180 -13.96 -21.11 13.68
N ARG A 181 -15.18 -21.60 13.43
CA ARG A 181 -16.08 -22.10 14.47
C ARG A 181 -15.49 -23.28 15.23
N ALA A 182 -14.90 -24.25 14.53
CA ALA A 182 -14.25 -25.39 15.18
C ALA A 182 -13.10 -24.93 16.10
N PHE A 183 -12.25 -24.01 15.63
CA PHE A 183 -11.21 -23.39 16.47
C PHE A 183 -11.81 -22.70 17.71
N CYS A 184 -12.85 -21.88 17.54
CA CYS A 184 -13.51 -21.18 18.63
C CYS A 184 -14.12 -22.15 19.68
N GLN A 185 -14.76 -23.22 19.23
CA GLN A 185 -15.32 -24.26 20.10
C GLN A 185 -14.24 -24.99 20.89
N ALA A 186 -13.12 -25.35 20.24
CA ALA A 186 -11.99 -25.97 20.92
C ALA A 186 -11.37 -25.02 21.97
N ARG A 187 -11.25 -23.73 21.65
CA ARG A 187 -10.77 -22.71 22.61
C ARG A 187 -11.71 -22.58 23.81
N ALA A 188 -13.01 -22.70 23.58
CA ALA A 188 -14.04 -22.67 24.62
C ALA A 188 -14.16 -23.99 25.41
N GLY A 189 -13.32 -25.01 25.15
CA GLY A 189 -13.37 -26.30 25.82
C GLY A 189 -14.50 -27.23 25.36
N GLN A 190 -15.17 -26.91 24.25
CA GLN A 190 -16.29 -27.68 23.71
C GLN A 190 -15.80 -28.75 22.72
N ALA A 191 -15.04 -29.74 23.21
CA ALA A 191 -14.31 -30.71 22.38
C ALA A 191 -15.22 -31.48 21.39
N ASP A 192 -16.36 -32.01 21.85
CA ASP A 192 -17.27 -32.79 20.98
C ASP A 192 -17.87 -31.93 19.86
N ALA A 193 -18.29 -30.71 20.19
CA ALA A 193 -18.83 -29.76 19.21
C ALA A 193 -17.74 -29.35 18.20
N ALA A 194 -16.52 -29.11 18.68
CA ALA A 194 -15.38 -28.78 17.85
C ALA A 194 -15.01 -29.92 16.88
N GLN A 195 -15.05 -31.18 17.34
CA GLN A 195 -14.78 -32.36 16.52
C GLN A 195 -15.81 -32.57 15.41
N LEU A 196 -17.10 -32.34 15.71
CA LEU A 196 -18.17 -32.41 14.70
C LEU A 196 -18.00 -31.30 13.64
N THR A 197 -17.81 -30.06 14.08
CA THR A 197 -17.62 -28.92 13.17
C THR A 197 -16.35 -29.08 12.33
N PHE A 198 -15.28 -29.60 12.92
CA PHE A 198 -14.04 -29.94 12.21
C PHE A 198 -14.29 -30.96 11.10
N SER A 199 -15.01 -32.03 11.39
CA SER A 199 -15.37 -33.05 10.38
C SER A 199 -16.15 -32.45 9.22
N LEU A 200 -17.10 -31.55 9.51
CA LEU A 200 -17.86 -30.84 8.48
C LEU A 200 -16.98 -29.89 7.65
N ALA A 201 -16.08 -29.14 8.30
CA ALA A 201 -15.14 -28.26 7.63
C ALA A 201 -14.26 -29.04 6.61
N GLN A 202 -13.80 -30.23 7.00
CA GLN A 202 -12.99 -31.11 6.15
C GLN A 202 -13.76 -31.67 4.95
N GLN A 203 -15.07 -31.90 5.10
CA GLN A 203 -15.93 -32.31 3.99
C GLN A 203 -16.14 -31.17 2.99
N GLN A 204 -16.31 -29.94 3.50
CA GLN A 204 -16.55 -28.76 2.66
C GLN A 204 -15.29 -28.32 1.89
N THR A 205 -14.12 -28.34 2.55
CA THR A 205 -12.86 -27.93 1.93
C THR A 205 -11.71 -28.72 2.54
N ARG A 206 -11.02 -29.51 1.71
CA ARG A 206 -9.82 -30.23 2.14
C ARG A 206 -8.66 -29.26 2.30
N ASP A 207 -8.27 -29.01 3.55
CA ASP A 207 -7.10 -28.21 3.89
C ASP A 207 -6.21 -29.01 4.84
N ALA A 208 -5.12 -29.57 4.31
CA ALA A 208 -4.23 -30.46 5.07
C ALA A 208 -3.48 -29.73 6.19
N ASP A 209 -3.15 -28.45 5.99
CA ASP A 209 -2.45 -27.64 6.98
C ASP A 209 -3.37 -27.36 8.18
N TYR A 210 -4.59 -26.92 7.89
CA TYR A 210 -5.62 -26.74 8.91
C TYR A 210 -5.94 -28.06 9.63
N ALA A 211 -6.12 -29.15 8.88
CA ALA A 211 -6.44 -30.47 9.43
C ALA A 211 -5.41 -30.96 10.44
N ARG A 212 -4.12 -30.79 10.12
CA ARG A 212 -3.00 -31.15 10.99
C ARG A 212 -3.02 -30.34 12.28
N LEU A 213 -3.12 -29.02 12.18
CA LEU A 213 -3.10 -28.13 13.35
C LEU A 213 -4.34 -28.32 14.24
N MET A 214 -5.53 -28.34 13.64
CA MET A 214 -6.78 -28.52 14.38
C MET A 214 -6.87 -29.92 15.00
N GLY A 215 -6.43 -30.96 14.28
CA GLY A 215 -6.38 -32.32 14.79
C GLY A 215 -5.46 -32.46 16.02
N ALA A 216 -4.28 -31.84 15.98
CA ALA A 216 -3.38 -31.81 17.14
C ALA A 216 -4.01 -31.08 18.34
N LEU A 217 -4.67 -29.94 18.10
CA LEU A 217 -5.38 -29.21 19.15
C LEU A 217 -6.50 -30.03 19.79
N LEU A 218 -7.30 -30.75 18.99
CA LEU A 218 -8.40 -31.59 19.47
C LEU A 218 -7.91 -32.84 20.21
N ALA A 219 -6.79 -33.42 19.77
CA ALA A 219 -6.14 -34.54 20.44
C ALA A 219 -5.45 -34.15 21.75
N GLY A 220 -5.24 -32.85 22.00
CA GLY A 220 -4.46 -32.34 23.12
C GLY A 220 -2.96 -32.64 22.99
N SER A 221 -2.47 -32.94 21.78
CA SER A 221 -1.05 -33.18 21.53
C SER A 221 -0.35 -31.89 21.08
N GLY A 222 0.83 -31.62 21.67
CA GLY A 222 1.70 -30.52 21.22
C GLY A 222 2.45 -30.83 19.92
N GLU A 223 2.40 -32.08 19.45
CA GLU A 223 3.12 -32.56 18.27
C GLU A 223 2.34 -32.29 16.98
N ALA A 224 2.14 -31.01 16.66
CA ALA A 224 1.50 -30.60 15.41
C ALA A 224 2.48 -30.41 14.24
N GLY A 225 3.80 -30.57 14.49
CA GLY A 225 4.85 -30.24 13.52
C GLY A 225 5.10 -28.72 13.44
N PRO A 226 5.62 -28.20 12.31
CA PRO A 226 5.96 -26.78 12.19
C PRO A 226 4.72 -25.88 12.20
N ALA A 227 4.90 -24.65 12.71
CA ALA A 227 3.90 -23.59 12.64
C ALA A 227 3.50 -23.30 11.19
N ASN A 228 2.25 -22.88 10.98
CA ASN A 228 1.77 -22.44 9.67
C ASN A 228 1.27 -21.00 9.76
N LEU A 229 1.90 -20.13 8.96
CA LEU A 229 1.70 -18.68 8.99
C LEU A 229 1.11 -18.17 7.67
N ARG A 230 0.26 -18.98 7.02
CA ARG A 230 -0.32 -18.64 5.71
C ARG A 230 -1.59 -17.80 5.81
N ASN A 231 -2.37 -17.94 6.88
CA ASN A 231 -3.61 -17.21 7.14
C ASN A 231 -3.83 -17.04 8.65
N GLY A 232 -4.83 -16.22 9.03
CA GLY A 232 -5.12 -15.89 10.43
C GLY A 232 -5.50 -17.10 11.27
N VAL A 233 -6.34 -18.02 10.76
CA VAL A 233 -6.77 -19.21 11.51
C VAL A 233 -5.59 -20.13 11.84
N ASN A 234 -4.74 -20.42 10.85
CA ASN A 234 -3.55 -21.25 11.04
C ASN A 234 -2.53 -20.58 11.97
N TYR A 235 -2.40 -19.25 11.90
CA TYR A 235 -1.57 -18.50 12.84
C TYR A 235 -2.09 -18.59 14.27
N ALA A 236 -3.39 -18.42 14.49
CA ALA A 236 -4.01 -18.54 15.81
C ALA A 236 -3.89 -19.96 16.37
N LEU A 237 -4.09 -20.99 15.53
CA LEU A 237 -3.84 -22.39 15.89
C LEU A 237 -2.37 -22.61 16.28
N SER A 238 -1.43 -22.10 15.49
CA SER A 238 0.01 -22.24 15.76
C SER A 238 0.39 -21.58 17.09
N ARG A 239 -0.15 -20.38 17.39
CA ARG A 239 0.02 -19.71 18.68
C ARG A 239 -0.58 -20.53 19.83
N ARG A 240 -1.79 -21.06 19.66
CA ARG A 240 -2.49 -21.85 20.69
C ARG A 240 -1.77 -23.15 21.03
N LEU A 241 -1.13 -23.77 20.04
CA LEU A 241 -0.33 -24.98 20.18
C LEU A 241 1.10 -24.71 20.71
N GLY A 242 1.50 -23.44 20.89
CA GLY A 242 2.84 -23.10 21.36
C GLY A 242 3.96 -23.42 20.36
N LEU A 243 3.65 -23.42 19.05
CA LEU A 243 4.63 -23.74 18.01
C LEU A 243 5.61 -22.57 17.80
N ASP A 244 6.83 -22.88 17.37
CA ASP A 244 7.83 -21.87 17.03
C ASP A 244 7.45 -21.11 15.75
N ILE A 245 6.85 -19.92 15.94
CA ILE A 245 6.45 -19.03 14.85
C ILE A 245 7.63 -18.31 14.20
N GLN A 246 8.76 -18.16 14.90
CA GLN A 246 9.94 -17.48 14.36
C GLN A 246 10.65 -18.40 13.37
N ALA A 247 10.75 -19.69 13.67
CA ALA A 247 11.25 -20.70 12.73
C ALA A 247 10.44 -20.77 11.43
N ALA A 248 9.14 -20.46 11.47
CA ALA A 248 8.26 -20.47 10.30
C ALA A 248 8.19 -19.13 9.53
N ALA A 249 8.89 -18.08 9.98
CA ALA A 249 8.79 -16.73 9.43
C ALA A 249 9.12 -16.65 7.92
N GLY A 250 10.05 -17.48 7.44
CA GLY A 250 10.41 -17.55 6.01
C GLY A 250 9.27 -18.01 5.10
N THR A 251 8.23 -18.65 5.64
CA THR A 251 7.05 -19.11 4.90
C THR A 251 5.78 -18.31 5.20
N ALA A 252 5.90 -17.26 6.01
CA ALA A 252 4.78 -16.43 6.40
C ALA A 252 4.20 -15.66 5.21
N SER A 253 2.88 -15.54 5.19
CA SER A 253 2.20 -14.63 4.27
C SER A 253 2.63 -13.19 4.53
N SER A 254 2.55 -12.34 3.50
CA SER A 254 2.84 -10.91 3.62
C SER A 254 2.06 -10.23 4.74
N ALA A 255 0.84 -10.71 5.01
CA ALA A 255 -0.02 -10.22 6.09
C ALA A 255 0.56 -10.42 7.50
N LEU A 256 1.32 -11.49 7.71
CA LEU A 256 1.88 -11.86 9.02
C LEU A 256 3.31 -11.38 9.23
N LYS A 257 4.05 -11.04 8.17
CA LYS A 257 5.44 -10.56 8.27
C LYS A 257 5.61 -9.38 9.24
N PRO A 258 4.76 -8.34 9.25
CA PRO A 258 4.90 -7.23 10.20
C PRO A 258 4.71 -7.63 11.66
N VAL A 259 3.92 -8.68 11.92
CA VAL A 259 3.66 -9.20 13.28
C VAL A 259 4.83 -10.06 13.78
N LEU A 260 5.56 -10.71 12.87
CA LEU A 260 6.67 -11.60 13.20
C LEU A 260 7.99 -10.84 13.42
N ARG A 261 8.13 -9.62 12.90
CA ARG A 261 9.31 -8.79 13.12
C ARG A 261 9.48 -8.53 14.62
N ALA A 262 10.49 -9.16 15.21
CA ALA A 262 10.97 -8.79 16.53
C ALA A 262 11.45 -7.32 16.51
N PRO A 263 11.31 -6.56 17.62
CA PRO A 263 11.95 -5.26 17.73
C PRO A 263 13.45 -5.44 17.49
N SER A 264 13.95 -4.91 16.37
CA SER A 264 15.35 -5.03 15.98
C SER A 264 16.21 -4.08 16.81
N ASP A 265 16.50 -4.46 18.05
CA ASP A 265 17.52 -3.84 18.89
C ASP A 265 18.89 -4.48 18.59
N LEU A 266 19.29 -4.45 17.31
CA LEU A 266 20.61 -4.92 16.84
C LEU A 266 21.71 -3.86 17.02
N SER A 267 21.34 -2.65 17.46
CA SER A 267 22.24 -1.51 17.66
C SER A 267 23.23 -1.73 18.81
N ALA A 268 22.84 -2.46 19.85
CA ALA A 268 23.66 -2.68 21.05
C ALA A 268 24.82 -3.67 20.84
N GLY A 269 24.78 -4.51 19.79
CA GLY A 269 25.79 -5.56 19.53
C GLY A 269 26.95 -5.16 18.63
N LEU A 270 26.92 -3.97 18.01
CA LEU A 270 27.93 -3.56 17.01
C LEU A 270 29.08 -2.74 17.60
N ALA A 271 28.97 -2.29 18.86
CA ALA A 271 30.04 -1.58 19.55
C ALA A 271 31.19 -2.55 19.91
N GLY A 272 32.23 -2.57 19.08
CA GLY A 272 33.41 -3.45 19.25
C GLY A 272 33.46 -4.67 18.33
N ALA A 273 32.52 -4.79 17.38
CA ALA A 273 32.50 -5.87 16.40
C ALA A 273 33.57 -5.70 15.30
N ASP A 274 34.11 -6.82 14.80
CA ASP A 274 35.04 -6.83 13.68
C ASP A 274 34.34 -6.37 12.40
N LEU A 275 34.65 -5.14 11.96
CA LEU A 275 34.08 -4.52 10.76
C LEU A 275 34.35 -5.35 9.50
N THR A 276 35.46 -6.08 9.43
CA THR A 276 35.78 -6.94 8.28
C THR A 276 34.85 -8.14 8.22
N ALA A 277 34.51 -8.72 9.38
CA ALA A 277 33.57 -9.82 9.49
C ALA A 277 32.14 -9.36 9.17
N ILE A 278 31.73 -8.19 9.67
CA ILE A 278 30.44 -7.56 9.33
C ILE A 278 30.32 -7.36 7.83
N GLU A 279 31.33 -6.71 7.22
CA GLU A 279 31.32 -6.45 5.77
C GLU A 279 31.23 -7.76 4.97
N THR A 280 31.99 -8.79 5.37
CA THR A 280 31.96 -10.09 4.70
C THR A 280 30.58 -10.76 4.79
N SER A 281 29.94 -10.68 5.96
CA SER A 281 28.59 -11.23 6.18
C SER A 281 27.54 -10.49 5.37
N ASP A 282 27.54 -9.15 5.41
CA ASP A 282 26.59 -8.32 4.66
C ASP A 282 26.74 -8.53 3.15
N LEU A 283 27.98 -8.60 2.63
CA LEU A 283 28.23 -8.89 1.23
C LEU A 283 27.68 -10.26 0.81
N ALA A 284 27.91 -11.29 1.61
CA ALA A 284 27.39 -12.63 1.32
C ALA A 284 25.85 -12.62 1.32
N PHE A 285 25.24 -11.97 2.30
CA PHE A 285 23.80 -11.87 2.45
C PHE A 285 23.15 -11.11 1.28
N LEU A 286 23.68 -9.95 0.91
CA LEU A 286 23.21 -9.15 -0.22
C LEU A 286 23.35 -9.90 -1.55
N ARG A 287 24.44 -10.65 -1.75
CA ARG A 287 24.67 -11.44 -2.98
C ARG A 287 23.81 -12.69 -3.07
N GLN A 288 23.40 -13.26 -1.94
CA GLN A 288 22.51 -14.41 -1.90
C GLN A 288 21.05 -14.04 -2.23
N ALA A 289 20.68 -12.77 -2.05
CA ALA A 289 19.34 -12.26 -2.32
C ALA A 289 19.01 -12.33 -3.83
N LYS A 290 18.06 -13.18 -4.19
CA LYS A 290 17.63 -13.36 -5.59
C LYS A 290 16.42 -12.51 -5.92
N GLY A 291 16.60 -11.58 -6.85
CA GLY A 291 15.55 -10.68 -7.31
C GLY A 291 15.34 -9.47 -6.39
N LEU A 292 14.57 -8.52 -6.90
CA LEU A 292 14.40 -7.19 -6.32
C LEU A 292 13.84 -7.21 -4.89
N ALA A 293 12.74 -7.93 -4.64
CA ALA A 293 12.11 -7.97 -3.33
C ALA A 293 13.02 -8.57 -2.25
N ALA A 294 13.75 -9.65 -2.58
CA ALA A 294 14.71 -10.25 -1.66
C ALA A 294 15.89 -9.31 -1.38
N PHE A 295 16.40 -8.61 -2.40
CA PHE A 295 17.49 -7.65 -2.24
C PHE A 295 17.10 -6.47 -1.35
N ILE A 296 15.91 -5.90 -1.52
CA ILE A 296 15.40 -4.81 -0.68
C ILE A 296 15.26 -5.27 0.78
N GLU A 297 14.74 -6.48 1.03
CA GLU A 297 14.63 -6.99 2.40
C GLU A 297 16.01 -7.26 3.02
N ALA A 298 16.94 -7.81 2.25
CA ALA A 298 18.32 -8.00 2.70
C ALA A 298 18.99 -6.66 3.03
N ALA A 299 18.81 -5.65 2.18
CA ALA A 299 19.32 -4.30 2.38
C ALA A 299 18.73 -3.63 3.62
N ARG A 300 17.41 -3.76 3.87
CA ARG A 300 16.77 -3.24 5.08
C ARG A 300 17.32 -3.89 6.35
N THR A 301 17.54 -5.20 6.30
CA THR A 301 18.11 -5.96 7.42
C THR A 301 19.55 -5.54 7.72
N ALA A 302 20.37 -5.33 6.68
CA ALA A 302 21.76 -4.86 6.79
C ALA A 302 21.90 -3.34 6.96
N SER A 303 20.81 -2.57 6.99
CA SER A 303 20.87 -1.09 6.92
C SER A 303 21.73 -0.46 8.02
N THR A 304 21.60 -0.95 9.26
CA THR A 304 22.38 -0.46 10.41
C THR A 304 23.86 -0.76 10.26
N SER A 305 24.23 -1.99 9.88
CA SER A 305 25.64 -2.37 9.69
C SER A 305 26.27 -1.64 8.51
N ILE A 306 25.55 -1.46 7.40
CA ILE A 306 26.00 -0.67 6.25
C ILE A 306 26.27 0.79 6.66
N ARG A 307 25.42 1.39 7.49
CA ARG A 307 25.65 2.74 8.02
C ARG A 307 26.92 2.81 8.86
N VAL A 308 27.16 1.83 9.74
CA VAL A 308 28.38 1.76 10.56
C VAL A 308 29.62 1.61 9.68
N LEU A 309 29.59 0.71 8.69
CA LEU A 309 30.66 0.54 7.72
C LEU A 309 30.96 1.83 6.94
N ALA A 310 29.91 2.54 6.51
CA ALA A 310 30.06 3.83 5.86
C ALA A 310 30.63 4.91 6.79
N GLN A 311 30.34 4.88 8.09
CA GLN A 311 30.90 5.84 9.05
C GLN A 311 32.35 5.54 9.44
N ALA A 312 32.77 4.27 9.40
CA ALA A 312 34.12 3.84 9.77
C ALA A 312 35.22 4.31 8.81
N ASP A 313 34.85 4.85 7.64
CA ASP A 313 35.76 5.47 6.65
C ASP A 313 36.85 4.53 6.10
N ALA A 314 36.71 3.21 6.29
CA ALA A 314 37.59 2.20 5.71
C ALA A 314 37.19 1.88 4.26
N PRO A 315 38.15 1.47 3.39
CA PRO A 315 37.84 1.01 2.03
C PRO A 315 36.91 -0.20 2.03
N LEU A 316 35.76 -0.07 1.36
CA LEU A 316 34.82 -1.18 1.16
C LEU A 316 35.26 -2.05 -0.02
N ARG A 317 35.06 -3.36 0.08
CA ARG A 317 35.33 -4.37 -0.95
C ARG A 317 34.40 -4.25 -2.15
N ASP A 318 33.16 -3.85 -1.94
CA ASP A 318 32.16 -3.61 -3.00
C ASP A 318 31.31 -2.37 -2.66
N PRO A 319 31.90 -1.16 -2.80
CA PRO A 319 31.24 0.07 -2.36
C PRO A 319 29.97 0.37 -3.18
N VAL A 320 29.92 -0.05 -4.45
CA VAL A 320 28.74 0.15 -5.30
C VAL A 320 27.59 -0.76 -4.85
N LEU A 321 27.83 -2.01 -4.46
CA LEU A 321 26.80 -2.85 -3.84
C LEU A 321 26.25 -2.25 -2.55
N PHE A 322 27.12 -1.75 -1.67
CA PHE A 322 26.68 -1.13 -0.41
C PHE A 322 25.92 0.17 -0.61
N ALA A 323 26.34 1.04 -1.54
CA ALA A 323 25.59 2.26 -1.86
C ALA A 323 24.18 1.92 -2.42
N ARG A 324 24.08 0.90 -3.29
CA ARG A 324 22.80 0.40 -3.80
C ARG A 324 21.92 -0.18 -2.70
N ALA A 325 22.50 -0.95 -1.78
CA ALA A 325 21.78 -1.49 -0.63
C ALA A 325 21.28 -0.36 0.30
N ALA A 326 22.11 0.65 0.57
CA ALA A 326 21.68 1.83 1.33
C ALA A 326 20.48 2.53 0.65
N LEU A 327 20.52 2.73 -0.67
CA LEU A 327 19.38 3.27 -1.44
C LEU A 327 18.14 2.37 -1.39
N ALA A 328 18.29 1.06 -1.53
CA ALA A 328 17.21 0.09 -1.42
C ALA A 328 16.57 0.06 -0.03
N ALA A 329 17.34 0.40 1.01
CA ALA A 329 16.85 0.57 2.37
C ALA A 329 16.28 1.98 2.66
N GLY A 330 16.35 2.91 1.71
CA GLY A 330 15.90 4.30 1.86
C GLY A 330 16.90 5.23 2.58
N ASP A 331 18.16 4.81 2.75
CA ASP A 331 19.22 5.59 3.42
C ASP A 331 20.07 6.35 2.39
N LEU A 332 19.49 7.44 1.85
CA LEU A 332 20.14 8.31 0.86
C LEU A 332 21.46 8.89 1.38
N THR A 333 21.51 9.30 2.64
CA THR A 333 22.69 9.92 3.25
C THR A 333 23.87 8.96 3.26
N THR A 334 23.65 7.70 3.67
CA THR A 334 24.69 6.67 3.66
C THR A 334 25.15 6.37 2.24
N ALA A 335 24.24 6.27 1.28
CA ALA A 335 24.60 6.03 -0.11
C ALA A 335 25.44 7.18 -0.72
N GLN A 336 25.07 8.43 -0.42
CA GLN A 336 25.85 9.61 -0.83
C GLN A 336 27.24 9.63 -0.20
N ALA A 337 27.35 9.30 1.09
CA ALA A 337 28.63 9.22 1.78
C ALA A 337 29.56 8.17 1.15
N ILE A 338 29.02 6.99 0.80
CA ILE A 338 29.79 5.95 0.10
C ILE A 338 30.21 6.45 -1.29
N ARG A 339 29.28 7.02 -2.07
CA ARG A 339 29.57 7.51 -3.44
C ARG A 339 30.61 8.62 -3.48
N ALA A 340 30.61 9.52 -2.50
CA ALA A 340 31.55 10.65 -2.43
C ALA A 340 33.02 10.22 -2.32
N ARG A 341 33.28 9.01 -1.81
CA ARG A 341 34.64 8.43 -1.68
C ARG A 341 35.12 7.73 -2.94
N LEU A 342 34.25 7.55 -3.93
CA LEU A 342 34.55 6.89 -5.18
C LEU A 342 35.16 7.87 -6.19
N THR A 343 36.37 8.35 -5.87
CA THR A 343 37.12 9.35 -6.68
C THR A 343 38.26 8.74 -7.50
N GLN A 344 38.49 7.43 -7.41
CA GLN A 344 39.55 6.73 -8.13
C GLN A 344 39.12 6.32 -9.54
N ASP A 345 40.06 6.29 -10.49
CA ASP A 345 39.81 5.90 -11.88
C ASP A 345 39.36 4.44 -12.04
N GLN A 346 39.75 3.58 -11.10
CA GLN A 346 39.31 2.19 -11.02
C GLN A 346 38.63 1.93 -9.69
N ILE A 347 37.37 1.52 -9.74
CA ILE A 347 36.59 1.16 -8.56
C ILE A 347 36.44 -0.37 -8.56
N PRO A 348 36.85 -1.06 -7.48
CA PRO A 348 36.71 -2.51 -7.38
C PRO A 348 35.28 -2.96 -7.69
N GLY A 349 35.13 -3.88 -8.65
CA GLY A 349 33.85 -4.50 -8.98
C GLY A 349 32.84 -3.61 -9.71
N ALA A 350 33.22 -2.41 -10.17
CA ALA A 350 32.30 -1.48 -10.82
C ALA A 350 32.84 -0.95 -12.16
N THR A 351 31.99 -0.98 -13.19
CA THR A 351 32.25 -0.34 -14.48
C THR A 351 31.81 1.12 -14.49
N ILE A 352 32.21 1.88 -15.51
CA ILE A 352 31.70 3.24 -15.76
C ILE A 352 30.16 3.26 -15.83
N THR A 353 29.57 2.24 -16.45
CA THR A 353 28.11 2.08 -16.52
C THR A 353 27.49 1.86 -15.15
N ASP A 354 28.15 1.12 -14.25
CA ASP A 354 27.64 0.89 -12.88
C ASP A 354 27.63 2.18 -12.05
N LEU A 355 28.66 3.02 -12.21
CA LEU A 355 28.69 4.33 -11.59
C LEU A 355 27.60 5.26 -12.13
N ALA A 356 27.41 5.31 -13.46
CA ALA A 356 26.36 6.11 -14.06
C ALA A 356 24.96 5.68 -13.58
N LEU A 357 24.74 4.38 -13.41
CA LEU A 357 23.48 3.86 -12.85
C LEU A 357 23.33 4.18 -11.36
N LEU A 358 24.42 4.15 -10.57
CA LEU A 358 24.40 4.57 -9.17
C LEU A 358 24.11 6.08 -9.04
N ASP A 359 24.70 6.91 -9.89
CA ASP A 359 24.44 8.36 -9.93
C ASP A 359 22.98 8.65 -10.29
N ALA A 360 22.41 7.87 -11.23
CA ALA A 360 20.99 7.97 -11.57
C ALA A 360 20.08 7.55 -10.41
N LEU A 361 20.44 6.49 -9.68
CA LEU A 361 19.73 6.08 -8.47
C LEU A 361 19.77 7.15 -7.38
N LEU A 362 20.94 7.76 -7.15
CA LEU A 362 21.11 8.85 -6.19
C LEU A 362 20.28 10.08 -6.57
N ALA A 363 20.28 10.46 -7.86
CA ALA A 363 19.47 11.56 -8.36
C ALA A 363 17.97 11.29 -8.14
N ALA A 364 17.50 10.09 -8.52
CA ALA A 364 16.12 9.69 -8.33
C ALA A 364 15.71 9.63 -6.85
N ALA A 365 16.55 9.04 -5.98
CA ALA A 365 16.28 8.97 -4.56
C ALA A 365 16.33 10.34 -3.86
N ALA A 366 17.10 11.29 -4.39
CA ALA A 366 17.12 12.67 -3.92
C ALA A 366 15.93 13.52 -4.42
N GLY A 367 15.04 12.95 -5.24
CA GLY A 367 13.94 13.69 -5.85
C GLY A 367 14.40 14.73 -6.87
N LYS A 368 15.54 14.50 -7.53
CA LYS A 368 16.16 15.45 -8.47
C LYS A 368 16.26 14.85 -9.87
N ALA A 369 15.90 15.66 -10.86
CA ALA A 369 16.23 15.39 -12.25
C ALA A 369 17.63 15.95 -12.54
N ASP A 370 18.60 15.07 -12.76
CA ASP A 370 19.97 15.46 -13.08
C ASP A 370 20.22 15.30 -14.60
N ASN A 371 20.34 16.45 -15.28
CA ASN A 371 20.53 16.50 -16.73
C ASN A 371 21.87 15.93 -17.17
N GLN A 372 22.93 16.08 -16.36
CA GLN A 372 24.26 15.59 -16.70
C GLN A 372 24.30 14.06 -16.60
N VAL A 373 23.72 13.52 -15.53
CA VAL A 373 23.57 12.07 -15.37
C VAL A 373 22.70 11.49 -16.48
N LEU A 374 21.61 12.17 -16.85
CA LEU A 374 20.74 11.74 -17.94
C LEU A 374 21.47 11.70 -19.30
N ASP A 375 22.15 12.78 -19.68
CA ASP A 375 22.92 12.82 -20.94
C ASP A 375 24.03 11.77 -20.94
N ARG A 376 24.69 11.52 -19.80
CA ARG A 376 25.71 10.48 -19.67
C ARG A 376 25.14 9.06 -19.86
N LEU A 377 23.97 8.77 -19.28
CA LEU A 377 23.28 7.50 -19.50
C LEU A 377 22.88 7.33 -20.97
N VAL A 378 22.43 8.40 -21.62
CA VAL A 378 22.09 8.36 -23.04
C VAL A 378 23.33 8.06 -23.89
N GLU A 379 24.45 8.71 -23.61
CA GLU A 379 25.71 8.45 -24.31
C GLU A 379 26.14 6.98 -24.15
N LEU A 380 26.14 6.45 -22.91
CA LEU A 380 26.48 5.05 -22.62
C LEU A 380 25.48 4.06 -23.20
N GLY A 381 24.21 4.42 -23.29
CA GLY A 381 23.16 3.64 -23.92
C GLY A 381 23.36 3.50 -25.43
N ALA A 382 23.77 4.58 -26.09
CA ALA A 382 24.09 4.60 -27.51
C ALA A 382 25.36 3.82 -27.83
N GLN A 383 26.43 3.99 -27.03
CA GLN A 383 27.72 3.33 -27.24
C GLN A 383 27.65 1.81 -27.05
N ASN A 384 26.93 1.34 -26.03
CA ASN A 384 26.89 -0.08 -25.68
C ASN A 384 25.73 -0.87 -26.35
N GLY A 385 24.88 -0.19 -27.13
CA GLY A 385 23.80 -0.79 -27.91
C GLY A 385 22.64 -1.36 -27.09
N VAL A 386 21.80 -2.18 -27.73
CA VAL A 386 20.48 -2.66 -27.25
C VAL A 386 20.54 -3.45 -25.94
N LYS A 387 21.69 -4.04 -25.59
CA LYS A 387 21.87 -4.78 -24.32
C LYS A 387 22.32 -3.89 -23.16
N SER A 388 22.53 -2.59 -23.41
CA SER A 388 22.99 -1.66 -22.40
C SER A 388 21.92 -1.38 -21.37
N PRO A 389 22.16 -1.61 -20.06
CA PRO A 389 21.23 -1.22 -19.01
C PRO A 389 21.10 0.31 -18.89
N ALA A 390 21.97 1.08 -19.54
CA ALA A 390 21.89 2.53 -19.57
C ALA A 390 20.70 3.04 -20.42
N GLN A 391 20.23 2.30 -21.43
CA GLN A 391 19.07 2.68 -22.23
C GLN A 391 17.77 2.72 -21.39
N PRO A 392 17.35 1.63 -20.72
CA PRO A 392 16.19 1.66 -19.85
C PRO A 392 16.39 2.58 -18.63
N ALA A 393 17.61 2.73 -18.13
CA ALA A 393 17.89 3.67 -17.03
C ALA A 393 17.68 5.15 -17.45
N ALA A 394 18.15 5.53 -18.64
CA ALA A 394 17.91 6.85 -19.20
C ALA A 394 16.42 7.11 -19.37
N LEU A 395 15.65 6.13 -19.83
CA LEU A 395 14.20 6.25 -19.96
C LEU A 395 13.52 6.51 -18.62
N LEU A 396 13.87 5.73 -17.59
CA LEU A 396 13.33 5.91 -16.25
C LEU A 396 13.66 7.29 -15.69
N LEU A 397 14.92 7.72 -15.76
CA LEU A 397 15.35 9.01 -15.23
C LEU A 397 14.74 10.19 -15.99
N ALA A 398 14.54 10.08 -17.31
CA ALA A 398 13.90 11.12 -18.12
C ALA A 398 12.47 11.44 -17.68
N THR A 399 11.76 10.48 -17.06
CA THR A 399 10.37 10.65 -16.64
C THR A 399 10.20 11.61 -15.47
N LEU A 400 11.29 11.91 -14.78
CA LEU A 400 11.36 12.76 -13.60
C LEU A 400 11.50 14.26 -13.95
N GLY A 401 11.45 14.61 -15.23
CA GLY A 401 11.44 16.00 -15.71
C GLY A 401 12.78 16.57 -16.12
N GLY A 402 13.83 15.75 -16.26
CA GLY A 402 15.14 16.17 -16.75
C GLY A 402 15.10 16.57 -18.23
N THR A 403 15.93 17.53 -18.60
CA THR A 403 16.10 17.96 -20.00
C THR A 403 17.32 17.32 -20.62
N MET A 404 17.18 16.82 -21.85
CA MET A 404 18.28 16.25 -22.64
C MET A 404 18.84 17.27 -23.63
N SER A 405 20.14 17.19 -23.92
CA SER A 405 20.73 17.92 -25.05
C SER A 405 20.14 17.49 -26.40
N ALA A 406 20.33 18.29 -27.46
CA ALA A 406 19.81 17.97 -28.79
C ALA A 406 20.37 16.64 -29.34
N GLN A 407 21.66 16.38 -29.11
CA GLN A 407 22.30 15.12 -29.46
C GLN A 407 21.71 13.95 -28.66
N ALA A 408 21.59 14.11 -27.33
CA ALA A 408 21.02 13.08 -26.47
C ALA A 408 19.58 12.74 -26.89
N ARG A 409 18.74 13.73 -27.24
CA ARG A 409 17.39 13.47 -27.77
C ARG A 409 17.38 12.60 -29.03
N GLY A 410 18.31 12.84 -29.96
CA GLY A 410 18.44 12.04 -31.17
C GLY A 410 18.84 10.59 -30.89
N GLN A 411 19.79 10.38 -29.98
CA GLN A 411 20.21 9.05 -29.54
C GLN A 411 19.09 8.33 -28.78
N PHE A 412 18.48 9.00 -27.81
CA PHE A 412 17.41 8.48 -26.97
C PHE A 412 16.20 7.98 -27.78
N ALA A 413 15.86 8.66 -28.89
CA ALA A 413 14.76 8.26 -29.76
C ALA A 413 14.94 6.86 -30.41
N SER A 414 16.17 6.33 -30.44
CA SER A 414 16.51 5.02 -30.99
C SER A 414 16.60 3.90 -29.95
N PHE A 415 16.40 4.20 -28.66
CA PHE A 415 16.57 3.22 -27.59
C PHE A 415 15.52 2.12 -27.63
N ASP A 416 15.98 0.90 -27.38
CA ASP A 416 15.13 -0.25 -27.14
C ASP A 416 15.08 -0.52 -25.64
N VAL A 417 13.92 -0.25 -25.06
CA VAL A 417 13.66 -0.37 -23.62
C VAL A 417 12.77 -1.58 -23.29
N GLY A 418 12.63 -2.48 -24.26
CA GLY A 418 11.73 -3.63 -24.17
C GLY A 418 10.27 -3.28 -24.45
N LYS A 419 9.47 -4.33 -24.64
CA LYS A 419 8.04 -4.19 -24.88
C LYS A 419 7.28 -4.00 -23.56
N PRO A 420 6.32 -3.06 -23.50
CA PRO A 420 5.42 -2.96 -22.36
C PRO A 420 4.64 -4.27 -22.20
N ALA A 421 4.49 -4.73 -20.96
CA ALA A 421 3.65 -5.88 -20.62
C ALA A 421 2.21 -5.45 -20.36
N GLY A 422 2.00 -4.20 -19.96
CA GLY A 422 0.67 -3.62 -19.78
C GLY A 422 -0.13 -3.57 -21.10
N SER A 423 -1.44 -3.86 -21.01
CA SER A 423 -2.36 -3.67 -22.13
C SER A 423 -2.29 -2.22 -22.64
N THR A 424 -2.14 -2.05 -23.96
CA THR A 424 -2.11 -0.72 -24.60
C THR A 424 -3.33 0.12 -24.25
N ALA A 425 -4.52 -0.49 -24.18
CA ALA A 425 -5.75 0.21 -23.80
C ALA A 425 -5.69 0.72 -22.35
N ARG A 426 -5.13 -0.09 -21.43
CA ARG A 426 -4.98 0.31 -20.02
C ARG A 426 -3.96 1.44 -19.86
N LEU A 427 -2.85 1.38 -20.60
CA LEU A 427 -1.84 2.43 -20.58
C LEU A 427 -2.38 3.74 -21.18
N MET A 428 -3.24 3.66 -22.20
CA MET A 428 -3.94 4.83 -22.73
C MET A 428 -4.87 5.46 -21.68
N LEU A 429 -5.66 4.66 -20.96
CA LEU A 429 -6.52 5.17 -19.87
C LEU A 429 -5.68 5.79 -18.74
N LEU A 430 -4.52 5.22 -18.43
CA LEU A 430 -3.61 5.79 -17.43
C LEU A 430 -3.11 7.18 -17.86
N ASP A 431 -2.73 7.33 -19.13
CA ASP A 431 -2.30 8.61 -19.70
C ASP A 431 -3.45 9.64 -19.72
N GLU A 432 -4.68 9.19 -19.98
CA GLU A 432 -5.90 10.02 -19.97
C GLU A 432 -6.27 10.49 -18.56
N ALA A 433 -6.37 9.57 -17.60
CA ALA A 433 -6.62 9.88 -16.19
C ALA A 433 -5.56 10.85 -15.65
N ALA A 434 -4.29 10.66 -16.03
CA ALA A 434 -3.21 11.55 -15.63
C ALA A 434 -3.33 12.95 -16.24
N THR A 435 -3.80 13.05 -17.48
CA THR A 435 -4.04 14.33 -18.16
C THR A 435 -5.24 15.06 -17.58
N ALA A 436 -6.27 14.32 -17.17
CA ALA A 436 -7.47 14.83 -16.52
C ALA A 436 -7.27 15.15 -15.02
N GLY A 437 -6.13 14.76 -14.43
CA GLY A 437 -5.86 14.98 -13.01
C GLY A 437 -6.62 14.01 -12.07
N ILE A 438 -7.13 12.90 -12.60
CA ILE A 438 -7.91 11.90 -11.84
C ILE A 438 -6.94 10.99 -11.09
N LYS A 439 -6.54 11.44 -9.89
CA LYS A 439 -5.50 10.80 -9.07
C LYS A 439 -5.82 9.34 -8.71
N GLY A 440 -7.03 9.05 -8.22
CA GLY A 440 -7.44 7.70 -7.82
C GLY A 440 -7.43 6.71 -8.97
N GLU A 441 -7.94 7.11 -10.13
CA GLU A 441 -7.94 6.29 -11.34
C GLU A 441 -6.52 6.01 -11.86
N ALA A 442 -5.66 7.04 -11.92
CA ALA A 442 -4.27 6.87 -12.32
C ALA A 442 -3.52 5.90 -11.38
N ALA A 443 -3.77 6.00 -10.07
CA ALA A 443 -3.21 5.06 -9.09
C ALA A 443 -3.71 3.63 -9.30
N LEU A 444 -5.02 3.41 -9.49
CA LEU A 444 -5.58 2.09 -9.73
C LEU A 444 -5.08 1.45 -11.02
N LEU A 445 -5.00 2.21 -12.11
CA LEU A 445 -4.51 1.70 -13.39
C LEU A 445 -3.03 1.31 -13.31
N ALA A 446 -2.21 2.08 -12.60
CA ALA A 446 -0.81 1.73 -12.33
C ALA A 446 -0.70 0.47 -11.46
N LEU A 447 -1.52 0.35 -10.40
CA LEU A 447 -1.58 -0.82 -9.54
C LEU A 447 -2.06 -2.07 -10.30
N ALA A 448 -2.96 -1.93 -11.27
CA ALA A 448 -3.39 -3.03 -12.13
C ALA A 448 -2.25 -3.55 -12.99
N VAL A 449 -1.45 -2.66 -13.59
CA VAL A 449 -0.23 -3.05 -14.35
C VAL A 449 0.78 -3.73 -13.42
N ALA A 450 0.95 -3.24 -12.20
CA ALA A 450 1.84 -3.86 -11.22
C ALA A 450 1.34 -5.22 -10.72
N ALA A 451 0.03 -5.39 -10.52
CA ALA A 451 -0.57 -6.65 -10.12
C ALA A 451 -0.38 -7.74 -11.19
N ASP A 452 -0.52 -7.38 -12.47
CA ASP A 452 -0.25 -8.29 -13.59
C ASP A 452 1.23 -8.69 -13.64
N ALA A 453 2.15 -7.79 -13.26
CA ALA A 453 3.59 -8.04 -13.22
C ALA A 453 4.09 -8.79 -11.96
N GLY A 454 3.34 -8.73 -10.85
CA GLY A 454 3.66 -9.39 -9.58
C GLY A 454 4.91 -8.84 -8.88
N VAL A 455 5.62 -9.72 -8.16
CA VAL A 455 6.75 -9.35 -7.27
C VAL A 455 7.96 -8.72 -7.96
N ALA A 456 8.13 -8.93 -9.26
CA ALA A 456 9.18 -8.27 -10.04
C ALA A 456 8.82 -6.81 -10.39
N GLY A 457 7.53 -6.50 -10.36
CA GLY A 457 6.97 -5.24 -10.82
C GLY A 457 7.07 -5.06 -12.35
N PRO A 458 6.49 -3.97 -12.88
CA PRO A 458 6.46 -3.72 -14.32
C PRO A 458 7.86 -3.54 -14.92
N GLY A 459 7.98 -3.77 -16.23
CA GLY A 459 9.22 -3.50 -16.97
C GLY A 459 9.54 -2.01 -17.11
N PRO A 460 10.73 -1.62 -17.60
CA PRO A 460 11.15 -0.23 -17.69
C PRO A 460 10.20 0.68 -18.48
N ALA A 461 9.66 0.18 -19.61
CA ALA A 461 8.71 0.93 -20.42
C ALA A 461 7.41 1.27 -19.67
N ASP A 462 6.85 0.31 -18.94
CA ASP A 462 5.63 0.49 -18.15
C ASP A 462 5.89 1.41 -16.94
N ARG A 463 7.00 1.20 -16.22
CA ARG A 463 7.42 2.06 -15.10
C ARG A 463 7.59 3.51 -15.52
N ALA A 464 8.20 3.75 -16.68
CA ALA A 464 8.39 5.10 -17.20
C ALA A 464 7.05 5.81 -17.47
N ARG A 465 6.09 5.10 -18.10
CA ARG A 465 4.75 5.65 -18.31
C ARG A 465 4.03 5.93 -16.99
N ILE A 466 4.09 5.00 -16.05
CA ILE A 466 3.50 5.14 -14.71
C ILE A 466 4.11 6.33 -13.95
N ALA A 467 5.44 6.44 -13.89
CA ALA A 467 6.12 7.53 -13.20
C ALA A 467 5.74 8.90 -13.80
N LYS A 468 5.66 8.99 -15.13
CA LYS A 468 5.19 10.20 -15.81
C LYS A 468 3.73 10.54 -15.47
N ALA A 469 2.85 9.53 -15.43
CA ALA A 469 1.45 9.70 -15.02
C ALA A 469 1.35 10.21 -13.57
N PHE A 470 2.11 9.62 -12.64
CA PHE A 470 2.19 10.03 -11.24
C PHE A 470 2.66 11.47 -11.07
N GLY A 471 3.69 11.89 -11.81
CA GLY A 471 4.13 13.28 -11.82
C GLY A 471 3.02 14.28 -12.20
N ARG A 472 2.13 13.90 -13.13
CA ARG A 472 1.01 14.76 -13.57
C ARG A 472 -0.13 14.85 -12.55
N VAL A 473 -0.39 13.79 -11.79
CA VAL A 473 -1.48 13.76 -10.78
C VAL A 473 -1.03 14.14 -9.38
N GLY A 474 0.20 14.64 -9.22
CA GLY A 474 0.74 15.06 -7.91
C GLY A 474 1.15 13.90 -7.00
N LEU A 475 1.45 12.72 -7.55
CA LEU A 475 2.01 11.57 -6.84
C LEU A 475 3.54 11.53 -7.02
N ALA A 476 4.21 12.67 -6.81
CA ALA A 476 5.63 12.80 -7.12
C ALA A 476 6.49 11.79 -6.35
N GLY A 477 6.24 11.60 -5.04
CA GLY A 477 6.94 10.61 -4.22
C GLY A 477 6.89 9.20 -4.80
N ASP A 478 5.73 8.79 -5.34
CA ASP A 478 5.56 7.50 -6.01
C ASP A 478 6.29 7.42 -7.34
N ALA A 479 6.29 8.51 -8.10
CA ALA A 479 7.05 8.56 -9.35
C ALA A 479 8.54 8.29 -9.09
N TRP A 480 9.10 8.93 -8.05
CA TRP A 480 10.48 8.69 -7.62
C TRP A 480 10.69 7.26 -7.13
N ALA A 481 9.79 6.73 -6.29
CA ALA A 481 9.90 5.37 -5.77
C ALA A 481 9.86 4.31 -6.89
N VAL A 482 8.96 4.46 -7.87
CA VAL A 482 8.85 3.55 -9.03
C VAL A 482 10.12 3.58 -9.89
N VAL A 483 10.72 4.77 -10.07
CA VAL A 483 11.97 4.93 -10.82
C VAL A 483 13.16 4.35 -10.06
N VAL A 484 13.30 4.64 -8.76
CA VAL A 484 14.37 4.06 -7.92
C VAL A 484 14.29 2.53 -7.94
N GLU A 485 13.10 1.97 -7.76
CA GLU A 485 12.90 0.52 -7.81
C GLU A 485 13.23 -0.05 -9.21
N GLY A 486 12.84 0.64 -10.29
CA GLY A 486 13.17 0.24 -11.66
C GLY A 486 14.67 0.23 -11.93
N LEU A 487 15.38 1.26 -11.48
CA LEU A 487 16.84 1.37 -11.61
C LEU A 487 17.57 0.28 -10.79
N LEU A 488 17.09 -0.05 -9.59
CA LEU A 488 17.60 -1.17 -8.79
C LEU A 488 17.41 -2.50 -9.52
N ALA A 489 16.24 -2.73 -10.11
CA ALA A 489 15.94 -3.96 -10.83
C ALA A 489 16.89 -4.20 -12.03
N LEU A 490 17.28 -3.14 -12.76
CA LEU A 490 18.22 -3.23 -13.89
C LEU A 490 19.61 -3.71 -13.48
N GLN A 491 20.00 -3.51 -12.22
CA GLN A 491 21.30 -3.90 -11.70
C GLN A 491 21.31 -5.30 -11.07
N LEU A 492 20.13 -5.87 -10.80
CA LEU A 492 19.95 -7.21 -10.23
C LEU A 492 19.62 -8.27 -11.29
N ALA A 493 19.26 -7.87 -12.51
CA ALA A 493 18.97 -8.76 -13.63
C ALA A 493 20.22 -9.24 -14.39
N ARG A 494 21.42 -9.02 -13.84
CA ARG A 494 22.71 -9.30 -14.48
C ARG A 494 23.32 -10.62 -14.03
#